data_AF-A0AAU4GP71-F1
#
_entry.id   AF-A0AAU4GP71-F1
#
_cell.length_a   1.000
_cell.length_b   1.000
_cell.length_c   1.000
_cell.angle_alpha   90.00
_cell.angle_beta   90.00
_cell.angle_gamma   90.00
#
_symmetry.space_group_name_H-M   'P 1'
#
loop_
_entity.id
_entity.type
_entity.pdbx_description
1 polymer ?
#
loop_
_entity_poly.entity_id
_entity_poly.type
_entity_poly.pdbx_seq_one_letter_code
_entity_poly.pdbx_strand_id
1 'polypeptide(L)'
;MSSTGREKPAGAGPASGLPYAPGGAAAARAAAAAPPERDHALRATAMANSGEDRDQVIREAVFVLRSPGRHDVLSFWHAAVALVHAGETGLAGEHCDRVLAVRGADTAGALGEFAFALRGRLAWLRGDPAAAAEILDQALERGPGPRPRDLLVAWSTAAHVSRGDLDTAYRRILDHVCGESFAHSEDKAELLAALGELELAAERHDVARTAFLECGRLLTERGVRNPAVAPWRSRAALCARASGRHRLASVLADRELRLARRWPDPRTLGVAIHAHAVVQGRTSGEAREAADTLARGPATEDLLRARYDLAHFLSAEQQCPQAAAMLGEIRDLARKAGYPAWAARAETAVHRLARQAGDRLTGQQRKIAELARSGMSNRSIAEQQFLTVRTVEFHLSSVYRKLGVAGRRELATLPVPLP
;
A
#
# COMPACT_ATOMS: atom_id res chain seq x y z
N MET A 1 -41.21 44.75 -0.01
CA MET A 1 -41.67 43.44 0.50
C MET A 1 -40.99 42.37 -0.34
N SER A 2 -39.82 41.91 0.11
CA SER A 2 -39.02 40.88 -0.56
C SER A 2 -39.41 39.53 0.00
N SER A 3 -39.99 38.67 -0.84
CA SER A 3 -40.24 37.26 -0.51
C SER A 3 -39.00 36.45 -0.88
N THR A 4 -38.22 36.09 0.14
CA THR A 4 -37.09 35.18 0.05
C THR A 4 -37.59 33.74 -0.06
N GLY A 5 -37.65 33.20 -1.28
CA GLY A 5 -37.75 31.77 -1.52
C GLY A 5 -36.42 31.11 -1.15
N ARG A 6 -36.36 30.43 0.00
CA ARG A 6 -35.28 29.49 0.32
C ARG A 6 -35.34 28.34 -0.67
N GLU A 7 -34.34 28.26 -1.56
CA GLU A 7 -34.03 27.02 -2.27
C GLU A 7 -33.74 25.92 -1.24
N LYS A 8 -34.51 24.83 -1.30
CA LYS A 8 -34.17 23.58 -0.62
C LYS A 8 -32.90 23.02 -1.26
N PRO A 9 -31.90 22.57 -0.48
CA PRO A 9 -30.74 21.92 -1.06
C PRO A 9 -31.18 20.64 -1.77
N ALA A 10 -30.80 20.52 -3.03
CA ALA A 10 -30.98 19.33 -3.84
C ALA A 10 -30.14 18.16 -3.25
N GLY A 11 -30.77 16.99 -3.11
CA GLY A 11 -30.05 15.71 -3.11
C GLY A 11 -29.59 15.15 -1.77
N ALA A 12 -30.46 15.02 -0.77
CA ALA A 12 -30.26 14.01 0.27
C ALA A 12 -30.78 12.66 -0.24
N GLY A 13 -29.91 11.89 -0.91
CA GLY A 13 -30.21 10.51 -1.29
C GLY A 13 -30.45 9.60 -0.08
N PRO A 14 -30.98 8.38 -0.29
CA PRO A 14 -31.37 7.45 0.78
C PRO A 14 -30.24 7.01 1.73
N ALA A 15 -28.98 7.35 1.44
CA ALA A 15 -27.81 7.08 2.29
C ALA A 15 -27.49 8.20 3.31
N SER A 16 -28.26 9.30 3.32
CA SER A 16 -28.08 10.39 4.29
C SER A 16 -28.50 9.93 5.70
N GLY A 17 -27.54 9.41 6.46
CA GLY A 17 -27.75 8.95 7.85
C GLY A 17 -27.12 7.58 8.16
N LEU A 18 -26.70 6.83 7.14
CA LEU A 18 -25.97 5.58 7.36
C LEU A 18 -24.48 5.86 7.65
N PRO A 19 -23.83 5.09 8.54
CA PRO A 19 -22.38 5.12 8.68
C PRO A 19 -21.74 4.74 7.34
N TYR A 20 -20.61 5.36 7.02
CA TYR A 20 -19.91 5.07 5.77
C TYR A 20 -19.49 3.61 5.69
N ALA A 21 -19.95 2.92 4.65
CA ALA A 21 -19.34 1.70 4.16
C ALA A 21 -19.17 1.85 2.64
N PRO A 22 -18.02 1.49 2.06
CA PRO A 22 -17.88 1.40 0.61
C PRO A 22 -19.00 0.53 0.04
N GLY A 23 -19.69 0.94 -1.02
CA GLY A 23 -20.84 0.24 -1.60
C GLY A 23 -22.11 0.26 -0.75
N GLY A 24 -22.12 0.92 0.41
CA GLY A 24 -23.22 0.90 1.37
C GLY A 24 -24.53 1.48 0.82
N ALA A 25 -24.45 2.49 -0.04
CA ALA A 25 -25.63 3.07 -0.68
C ALA A 25 -26.27 2.12 -1.71
N ALA A 26 -25.46 1.37 -2.47
CA ALA A 26 -25.95 0.30 -3.33
C ALA A 26 -26.56 -0.84 -2.50
N ALA A 27 -25.91 -1.23 -1.39
CA ALA A 27 -26.43 -2.23 -0.48
C ALA A 27 -27.78 -1.81 0.14
N ALA A 28 -27.94 -0.52 0.47
CA ALA A 28 -29.17 0.03 1.01
C ALA A 28 -30.32 -0.02 0.00
N ARG A 29 -30.05 0.26 -1.29
CA ARG A 29 -31.06 0.10 -2.36
C ARG A 29 -31.45 -1.35 -2.60
N ALA A 30 -30.54 -2.28 -2.35
CA ALA A 30 -30.76 -3.72 -2.50
C ALA A 30 -31.35 -4.39 -1.24
N ALA A 31 -31.47 -3.64 -0.14
CA ALA A 31 -31.92 -4.16 1.14
C ALA A 31 -33.42 -4.46 1.14
N ALA A 32 -33.81 -5.46 1.91
CA ALA A 32 -35.22 -5.79 2.14
C ALA A 32 -35.72 -5.14 3.45
N ALA A 33 -36.81 -5.68 4.02
CA ALA A 33 -37.32 -5.27 5.33
C ALA A 33 -36.21 -5.29 6.40
N ALA A 34 -36.23 -4.32 7.30
CA ALA A 34 -35.18 -4.14 8.32
C ALA A 34 -35.25 -5.23 9.39
N PRO A 35 -34.30 -6.18 9.44
CA PRO A 35 -34.22 -7.08 10.58
C PRO A 35 -33.72 -6.31 11.81
N PRO A 36 -34.06 -6.73 13.04
CA PRO A 36 -33.59 -6.07 14.26
C PRO A 36 -32.06 -6.07 14.37
N GLU A 37 -31.37 -7.04 13.76
CA GLU A 37 -29.91 -7.12 13.75
C GLU A 37 -29.24 -6.05 12.88
N ARG A 38 -29.99 -5.32 12.03
CA ARG A 38 -29.43 -4.24 11.19
C ARG A 38 -28.76 -3.16 12.03
N ASP A 39 -29.34 -2.80 13.18
CA ASP A 39 -28.79 -1.77 14.06
C ASP A 39 -27.41 -2.16 14.60
N HIS A 40 -27.18 -3.46 14.86
CA HIS A 40 -25.87 -3.97 15.26
C HIS A 40 -24.84 -3.85 14.13
N ALA A 41 -25.24 -4.13 12.87
CA ALA A 41 -24.36 -3.99 11.71
C ALA A 41 -23.93 -2.53 11.47
N LEU A 42 -24.89 -1.60 11.55
CA LEU A 42 -24.63 -0.17 11.40
C LEU A 42 -23.74 0.34 12.55
N ARG A 43 -24.01 -0.08 13.80
CA ARG A 43 -23.17 0.27 14.95
C ARG A 43 -21.74 -0.22 14.80
N ALA A 44 -21.55 -1.47 14.36
CA ALA A 44 -20.22 -2.03 14.10
C ALA A 44 -19.45 -1.20 13.08
N THR A 45 -20.11 -0.78 11.98
CA THR A 45 -19.49 0.07 10.96
C THR A 45 -19.16 1.47 11.50
N ALA A 46 -20.07 2.08 12.26
CA ALA A 46 -19.85 3.40 12.84
C ALA A 46 -18.63 3.41 13.78
N MET A 47 -18.51 2.40 14.64
CA MET A 47 -17.37 2.20 15.53
C MET A 47 -16.07 1.93 14.77
N ALA A 48 -16.14 1.13 13.70
CA ALA A 48 -15.00 0.93 12.80
C ALA A 48 -14.55 2.24 12.14
N ASN A 49 -15.49 3.11 11.73
CA ASN A 49 -15.18 4.40 11.12
C ASN A 49 -14.53 5.39 12.11
N SER A 50 -14.98 5.42 13.37
CA SER A 50 -14.39 6.25 14.42
C SER A 50 -13.06 5.71 14.93
N GLY A 51 -12.83 4.40 14.78
CA GLY A 51 -11.65 3.71 15.30
C GLY A 51 -11.78 3.38 16.78
N GLU A 52 -13.00 3.04 17.21
CA GLU A 52 -13.36 2.77 18.60
C GLU A 52 -13.61 1.26 18.82
N ASP A 53 -13.02 0.73 19.89
CA ASP A 53 -13.22 -0.65 20.40
C ASP A 53 -13.32 -1.73 19.30
N ARG A 54 -12.14 -2.09 18.77
CA ARG A 54 -12.00 -3.14 17.73
C ARG A 54 -12.70 -4.45 18.13
N ASP A 55 -12.60 -4.86 19.38
CA ASP A 55 -13.16 -6.13 19.83
C ASP A 55 -14.70 -6.09 19.86
N GLN A 56 -15.28 -4.96 20.24
CA GLN A 56 -16.73 -4.76 20.12
C GLN A 56 -17.18 -4.76 18.67
N VAL A 57 -16.44 -4.11 17.76
CA VAL A 57 -16.74 -4.17 16.31
C VAL A 57 -16.82 -5.60 15.82
N ILE A 58 -15.86 -6.45 16.21
CA ILE A 58 -15.85 -7.87 15.84
C ILE A 58 -17.06 -8.59 16.44
N ARG A 59 -17.37 -8.39 17.74
CA ARG A 59 -18.51 -9.03 18.40
C ARG A 59 -19.84 -8.68 17.73
N GLU A 60 -20.07 -7.40 17.45
CA GLU A 60 -21.28 -6.90 16.81
C GLU A 60 -21.44 -7.47 15.40
N ALA A 61 -20.37 -7.45 14.60
CA ALA A 61 -20.40 -7.96 13.24
C ALA A 61 -20.62 -9.49 13.21
N VAL A 62 -19.94 -10.25 14.08
CA VAL A 62 -20.12 -11.71 14.16
C VAL A 62 -21.53 -12.07 14.62
N PHE A 63 -22.12 -11.32 15.56
CA PHE A 63 -23.50 -11.51 15.98
C PHE A 63 -24.46 -11.43 14.78
N VAL A 64 -24.38 -10.36 14.00
CA VAL A 64 -25.20 -10.18 12.80
C VAL A 64 -25.00 -11.33 11.81
N LEU A 65 -23.75 -11.66 11.50
CA LEU A 65 -23.43 -12.67 10.49
C LEU A 65 -23.76 -14.11 10.91
N ARG A 66 -24.01 -14.36 12.19
CA ARG A 66 -24.51 -15.65 12.73
C ARG A 66 -26.03 -15.66 12.93
N SER A 67 -26.68 -14.50 12.97
CA SER A 67 -28.14 -14.35 13.09
C SER A 67 -28.88 -14.59 11.76
N PRO A 68 -30.23 -14.65 11.77
CA PRO A 68 -31.04 -14.58 10.54
C PRO A 68 -30.81 -13.29 9.73
N GLY A 69 -30.41 -12.19 10.37
CA GLY A 69 -30.12 -10.90 9.72
C GLY A 69 -29.03 -10.95 8.64
N ARG A 70 -28.20 -12.00 8.62
CA ARG A 70 -27.19 -12.24 7.55
C ARG A 70 -27.77 -12.38 6.14
N HIS A 71 -29.07 -12.64 6.02
CA HIS A 71 -29.76 -12.76 4.73
C HIS A 71 -30.21 -11.40 4.16
N ASP A 72 -30.17 -10.34 4.97
CA ASP A 72 -30.38 -8.96 4.50
C ASP A 72 -29.08 -8.38 3.93
N VAL A 73 -29.14 -7.85 2.71
CA VAL A 73 -27.96 -7.34 1.97
C VAL A 73 -27.22 -6.26 2.75
N LEU A 74 -27.94 -5.28 3.29
CA LEU A 74 -27.33 -4.17 4.02
C LEU A 74 -26.70 -4.65 5.34
N SER A 75 -27.41 -5.47 6.10
CA SER A 75 -26.91 -6.03 7.36
C SER A 75 -25.66 -6.89 7.15
N PHE A 76 -25.69 -7.79 6.16
CA PHE A 76 -24.53 -8.59 5.77
C PHE A 76 -23.36 -7.71 5.37
N TRP A 77 -23.60 -6.74 4.47
CA TRP A 77 -22.54 -5.90 3.91
C TRP A 77 -21.84 -5.08 4.98
N HIS A 78 -22.59 -4.38 5.83
CA HIS A 78 -22.03 -3.58 6.92
C HIS A 78 -21.25 -4.43 7.92
N ALA A 79 -21.78 -5.59 8.32
CA ALA A 79 -21.09 -6.47 9.26
C ALA A 79 -19.80 -7.05 8.64
N ALA A 80 -19.85 -7.50 7.38
CA ALA A 80 -18.69 -8.08 6.72
C ALA A 80 -17.59 -7.04 6.43
N VAL A 81 -17.96 -5.82 6.01
CA VAL A 81 -17.03 -4.70 5.85
C VAL A 81 -16.43 -4.27 7.19
N ALA A 82 -17.22 -4.26 8.28
CA ALA A 82 -16.70 -3.97 9.61
C ALA A 82 -15.65 -5.00 10.07
N LEU A 83 -15.84 -6.30 9.77
CA LEU A 83 -14.81 -7.32 10.00
C LEU A 83 -13.55 -7.06 9.17
N VAL A 84 -13.71 -6.65 7.90
CA VAL A 84 -12.57 -6.27 7.05
C VAL A 84 -11.78 -5.10 7.66
N HIS A 85 -12.44 -4.05 8.12
CA HIS A 85 -11.79 -2.92 8.79
C HIS A 85 -11.18 -3.30 10.15
N ALA A 86 -11.72 -4.32 10.83
CA ALA A 86 -11.12 -4.89 12.02
C ALA A 86 -9.91 -5.81 11.73
N GLY A 87 -9.58 -6.07 10.46
CA GLY A 87 -8.49 -6.98 10.08
C GLY A 87 -8.89 -8.46 10.10
N GLU A 88 -10.14 -8.78 10.44
CA GLU A 88 -10.70 -10.13 10.48
C GLU A 88 -11.09 -10.63 9.07
N THR A 89 -10.15 -10.53 8.13
CA THR A 89 -10.38 -10.91 6.73
C THR A 89 -10.73 -12.38 6.61
N GLY A 90 -10.14 -13.26 7.45
CA GLY A 90 -10.44 -14.69 7.57
C GLY A 90 -11.92 -14.96 7.76
N LEU A 91 -12.45 -14.45 8.89
CA LEU A 91 -13.86 -14.59 9.27
C LEU A 91 -14.81 -13.98 8.24
N ALA A 92 -14.51 -12.80 7.71
CA ALA A 92 -15.32 -12.19 6.65
C ALA A 92 -15.43 -13.12 5.42
N GLY A 93 -14.33 -13.78 5.03
CA GLY A 93 -14.32 -14.73 3.92
C GLY A 93 -15.17 -15.97 4.18
N GLU A 94 -15.11 -16.55 5.38
CA GLU A 94 -15.96 -17.70 5.74
C GLU A 94 -17.47 -17.38 5.64
N HIS A 95 -17.85 -16.13 5.92
CA HIS A 95 -19.22 -15.66 5.75
C HIS A 95 -19.58 -15.43 4.29
N CYS A 96 -18.67 -14.88 3.46
CA CYS A 96 -18.86 -14.82 2.01
C CYS A 96 -19.02 -16.21 1.39
N ASP A 97 -18.15 -17.16 1.75
CA ASP A 97 -18.17 -18.52 1.20
C ASP A 97 -19.48 -19.25 1.57
N ARG A 98 -20.01 -19.03 2.78
CA ARG A 98 -21.33 -19.55 3.17
C ARG A 98 -22.48 -19.00 2.33
N VAL A 99 -22.47 -17.70 2.04
CA VAL A 99 -23.47 -17.10 1.13
C VAL A 99 -23.36 -17.71 -0.27
N LEU A 100 -22.14 -17.86 -0.77
CA LEU A 100 -21.87 -18.36 -2.12
C LEU A 100 -22.05 -19.88 -2.27
N ALA A 101 -22.05 -20.65 -1.17
CA ALA A 101 -22.27 -22.09 -1.19
C ALA A 101 -23.72 -22.49 -1.45
N VAL A 102 -24.68 -21.59 -1.22
CA VAL A 102 -26.12 -21.84 -1.45
C VAL A 102 -26.39 -21.85 -2.95
N ARG A 103 -26.53 -23.03 -3.56
CA ARG A 103 -26.81 -23.17 -5.00
C ARG A 103 -28.24 -22.71 -5.33
N GLY A 104 -28.40 -21.81 -6.30
CA GLY A 104 -29.71 -21.41 -6.84
C GLY A 104 -29.84 -19.92 -7.14
N ALA A 105 -31.07 -19.40 -7.14
CA ALA A 105 -31.37 -17.98 -7.38
C ALA A 105 -30.69 -17.03 -6.37
N ASP A 106 -30.39 -17.48 -5.14
CA ASP A 106 -29.73 -16.68 -4.10
C ASP A 106 -28.27 -16.31 -4.44
N THR A 107 -27.53 -17.17 -5.16
CA THR A 107 -26.19 -16.82 -5.69
C THR A 107 -26.24 -15.82 -6.85
N ALA A 108 -27.37 -15.76 -7.56
CA ALA A 108 -27.62 -14.79 -8.61
C ALA A 108 -28.34 -13.52 -8.09
N GLY A 109 -28.78 -13.53 -6.82
CA GLY A 109 -29.42 -12.40 -6.15
C GLY A 109 -28.41 -11.40 -5.60
N ALA A 110 -28.91 -10.24 -5.18
CA ALA A 110 -28.08 -9.13 -4.69
C ALA A 110 -27.08 -9.57 -3.60
N LEU A 111 -27.53 -10.37 -2.61
CA LEU A 111 -26.65 -10.84 -1.54
C LEU A 111 -25.44 -11.63 -2.08
N GLY A 112 -25.66 -12.51 -3.06
CA GLY A 112 -24.60 -13.25 -3.74
C GLY A 112 -23.65 -12.33 -4.51
N GLU A 113 -24.15 -11.29 -5.17
CA GLU A 113 -23.32 -10.31 -5.87
C GLU A 113 -22.40 -9.53 -4.91
N PHE A 114 -22.94 -9.04 -3.78
CA PHE A 114 -22.14 -8.36 -2.75
C PHE A 114 -21.12 -9.30 -2.10
N ALA A 115 -21.50 -10.55 -1.77
CA ALA A 115 -20.56 -11.54 -1.24
C ALA A 115 -19.44 -11.87 -2.24
N PHE A 116 -19.76 -11.96 -3.54
CA PHE A 116 -18.76 -12.19 -4.59
C PHE A 116 -17.81 -11.01 -4.76
N ALA A 117 -18.33 -9.77 -4.75
CA ALA A 117 -17.52 -8.56 -4.78
C ALA A 117 -16.56 -8.50 -3.57
N LEU A 118 -17.06 -8.78 -2.36
CA LEU A 118 -16.25 -8.78 -1.15
C LEU A 118 -15.18 -9.89 -1.18
N ARG A 119 -15.48 -11.06 -1.76
CA ARG A 119 -14.48 -12.12 -1.95
C ARG A 119 -13.30 -11.65 -2.80
N GLY A 120 -13.54 -10.86 -3.85
CA GLY A 120 -12.48 -10.24 -4.64
C GLY A 120 -11.62 -9.28 -3.83
N ARG A 121 -12.24 -8.41 -3.02
CA ARG A 121 -11.53 -7.53 -2.08
C ARG A 121 -10.70 -8.30 -1.04
N LEU A 122 -11.24 -9.39 -0.51
CA LEU A 122 -10.56 -10.23 0.46
C LEU A 122 -9.35 -10.95 -0.14
N ALA A 123 -9.44 -11.42 -1.38
CA ALA A 123 -8.29 -11.99 -2.10
C ALA A 123 -7.15 -10.96 -2.18
N TRP A 124 -7.47 -9.71 -2.51
CA TRP A 124 -6.47 -8.64 -2.56
C TRP A 124 -5.82 -8.38 -1.19
N LEU A 125 -6.63 -8.23 -0.15
CA LEU A 125 -6.14 -7.99 1.23
C LEU A 125 -5.34 -9.16 1.80
N ARG A 126 -5.53 -10.37 1.26
CA ARG A 126 -4.79 -11.58 1.65
C ARG A 126 -3.54 -11.83 0.80
N GLY A 127 -3.16 -10.89 -0.07
CA GLY A 127 -1.93 -10.97 -0.85
C GLY A 127 -2.07 -11.77 -2.14
N ASP A 128 -3.28 -11.93 -2.68
CA ASP A 128 -3.54 -12.57 -3.97
C ASP A 128 -4.17 -11.56 -4.95
N PRO A 129 -3.35 -10.66 -5.54
CA PRO A 129 -3.86 -9.64 -6.45
C PRO A 129 -4.32 -10.24 -7.78
N ALA A 130 -3.84 -11.44 -8.14
CA ALA A 130 -4.23 -12.14 -9.36
C ALA A 130 -5.67 -12.63 -9.27
N ALA A 131 -6.00 -13.40 -8.22
CA ALA A 131 -7.37 -13.85 -7.98
C ALA A 131 -8.32 -12.69 -7.71
N ALA A 132 -7.86 -11.63 -7.03
CA ALA A 132 -8.65 -10.42 -6.82
C ALA A 132 -9.10 -9.80 -8.14
N ALA A 133 -8.16 -9.55 -9.06
CA ALA A 133 -8.47 -8.98 -10.36
C ALA A 133 -9.44 -9.88 -11.14
N GLU A 134 -9.19 -11.18 -11.18
CA GLU A 134 -10.07 -12.12 -11.89
C GLU A 134 -11.51 -12.09 -11.33
N ILE A 135 -11.67 -12.16 -10.01
CA ILE A 135 -12.99 -12.16 -9.36
C ILE A 135 -13.72 -10.82 -9.60
N LEU A 136 -13.02 -9.70 -9.46
CA LEU A 136 -13.61 -8.37 -9.61
C LEU A 136 -13.98 -8.06 -11.06
N ASP A 137 -13.20 -8.57 -12.02
CA ASP A 137 -13.47 -8.44 -13.44
C ASP A 137 -14.69 -9.26 -13.84
N GLN A 138 -14.76 -10.51 -13.39
CA GLN A 138 -15.96 -11.34 -13.52
C GLN A 138 -17.19 -10.66 -12.89
N ALA A 139 -17.02 -9.99 -11.74
CA ALA A 139 -18.11 -9.28 -11.08
C ALA A 139 -18.60 -8.07 -11.89
N LEU A 140 -17.71 -7.40 -12.63
CA LEU A 140 -18.04 -6.28 -13.52
C LEU A 140 -18.74 -6.74 -14.80
N GLU A 141 -18.31 -7.86 -15.38
CA GLU A 141 -18.82 -8.42 -16.64
C GLU A 141 -20.24 -9.01 -16.53
N ARG A 142 -20.71 -9.34 -15.33
CA ARG A 142 -22.09 -9.82 -15.12
C ARG A 142 -23.11 -8.78 -15.63
N GLY A 143 -24.23 -9.26 -16.19
CA GLY A 143 -25.33 -8.43 -16.72
C GLY A 143 -26.07 -7.62 -15.65
N PRO A 144 -26.99 -6.70 -16.00
CA PRO A 144 -27.53 -5.68 -15.10
C PRO A 144 -28.11 -6.24 -13.79
N GLY A 145 -27.76 -5.63 -12.66
CA GLY A 145 -28.18 -6.02 -11.30
C GLY A 145 -27.86 -4.92 -10.27
N PRO A 146 -28.40 -4.99 -9.05
CA PRO A 146 -28.17 -4.00 -7.99
C PRO A 146 -26.75 -4.15 -7.40
N ARG A 147 -25.73 -3.81 -8.20
CA ARG A 147 -24.31 -3.96 -7.86
C ARG A 147 -23.65 -2.64 -7.51
N PRO A 148 -22.63 -2.64 -6.62
CA PRO A 148 -21.84 -1.46 -6.34
C PRO A 148 -20.80 -1.26 -7.46
N ARG A 149 -21.24 -0.82 -8.65
CA ARG A 149 -20.39 -0.74 -9.86
C ARG A 149 -19.15 0.13 -9.65
N ASP A 150 -19.33 1.33 -9.09
CA ASP A 150 -18.24 2.27 -8.82
C ASP A 150 -17.19 1.66 -7.88
N LEU A 151 -17.64 0.94 -6.86
CA LEU A 151 -16.78 0.20 -5.96
C LEU A 151 -16.01 -0.93 -6.66
N LEU A 152 -16.69 -1.70 -7.50
CA LEU A 152 -16.07 -2.78 -8.27
C LEU A 152 -15.01 -2.24 -9.23
N VAL A 153 -15.25 -1.08 -9.85
CA VAL A 153 -14.25 -0.37 -10.65
C VAL A 153 -13.05 0.01 -9.78
N ALA A 154 -13.27 0.66 -8.64
CA ALA A 154 -12.20 1.06 -7.73
C ALA A 154 -11.34 -0.13 -7.28
N TRP A 155 -11.97 -1.22 -6.83
CA TRP A 155 -11.26 -2.40 -6.35
C TRP A 155 -10.58 -3.17 -7.49
N SER A 156 -11.18 -3.28 -8.67
CA SER A 156 -10.55 -3.90 -9.85
C SER A 156 -9.31 -3.10 -10.27
N THR A 157 -9.41 -1.76 -10.33
CA THR A 157 -8.26 -0.89 -10.60
C THR A 157 -7.14 -1.11 -9.57
N ALA A 158 -7.45 -1.11 -8.27
CA ALA A 158 -6.45 -1.36 -7.23
C ALA A 158 -5.79 -2.75 -7.35
N ALA A 159 -6.56 -3.79 -7.67
CA ALA A 159 -6.03 -5.13 -7.88
C ALA A 159 -5.06 -5.19 -9.09
N HIS A 160 -5.42 -4.55 -10.21
CA HIS A 160 -4.56 -4.46 -11.40
C HIS A 160 -3.30 -3.64 -11.14
N VAL A 161 -3.39 -2.55 -10.37
CA VAL A 161 -2.20 -1.80 -9.88
C VAL A 161 -1.27 -2.71 -9.10
N SER A 162 -1.79 -3.47 -8.13
CA SER A 162 -0.98 -4.41 -7.35
C SER A 162 -0.36 -5.52 -8.20
N ARG A 163 -1.02 -5.96 -9.27
CA ARG A 163 -0.46 -6.90 -10.27
C ARG A 163 0.64 -6.27 -11.14
N GLY A 164 0.71 -4.95 -11.21
CA GLY A 164 1.57 -4.21 -12.13
C GLY A 164 0.99 -4.04 -13.53
N ASP A 165 -0.28 -4.36 -13.75
CA ASP A 165 -0.99 -4.12 -15.03
C ASP A 165 -1.61 -2.72 -15.02
N LEU A 166 -0.75 -1.71 -15.19
CA LEU A 166 -1.19 -0.31 -15.17
C LEU A 166 -2.07 0.03 -16.37
N ASP A 167 -1.88 -0.62 -17.52
CA ASP A 167 -2.65 -0.37 -18.73
C ASP A 167 -4.13 -0.74 -18.53
N THR A 168 -4.40 -1.92 -17.97
CA THR A 168 -5.76 -2.32 -17.63
C THR A 168 -6.35 -1.45 -16.52
N ALA A 169 -5.54 -1.08 -15.52
CA ALA A 169 -5.98 -0.19 -14.45
C ALA A 169 -6.41 1.20 -14.96
N TYR A 170 -5.62 1.81 -15.87
CA TYR A 170 -5.96 3.08 -16.52
C TYR A 170 -7.23 2.96 -17.36
N ARG A 171 -7.32 1.93 -18.21
CA ARG A 171 -8.51 1.70 -19.05
C ARG A 171 -9.77 1.62 -18.19
N ARG A 172 -9.72 0.82 -17.11
CA ARG A 172 -10.84 0.62 -16.19
C ARG A 172 -11.32 1.91 -15.54
N ILE A 173 -10.40 2.72 -15.01
CA ILE A 173 -10.78 3.93 -14.27
C ILE A 173 -11.15 5.08 -15.21
N LEU A 174 -10.48 5.23 -16.36
CA LEU A 174 -10.76 6.31 -17.32
C LEU A 174 -12.11 6.10 -18.01
N ASP A 175 -12.43 4.88 -18.44
CA ASP A 175 -13.73 4.57 -19.04
C ASP A 175 -14.90 4.91 -18.09
N HIS A 176 -14.64 4.87 -16.78
CA HIS A 176 -15.61 5.18 -15.74
C HIS A 176 -15.64 6.67 -15.36
N VAL A 177 -14.48 7.33 -15.26
CA VAL A 177 -14.34 8.74 -14.85
C VAL A 177 -14.76 9.72 -15.96
N CYS A 178 -14.57 9.36 -17.23
CA CYS A 178 -14.90 10.23 -18.37
C CYS A 178 -16.42 10.37 -18.64
N GLY A 179 -17.29 9.73 -17.86
CA GLY A 179 -18.74 9.89 -17.94
C GLY A 179 -19.32 10.87 -16.91
N GLU A 180 -20.52 11.41 -17.17
CA GLU A 180 -21.27 12.29 -16.24
C GLU A 180 -21.53 11.65 -14.85
N SER A 181 -21.39 10.33 -14.76
CA SER A 181 -21.60 9.52 -13.55
C SER A 181 -20.57 9.77 -12.43
N PHE A 182 -19.34 10.20 -12.73
CA PHE A 182 -18.30 10.34 -11.69
C PHE A 182 -18.60 11.44 -10.67
N ALA A 183 -19.24 12.53 -11.11
CA ALA A 183 -19.58 13.65 -10.22
C ALA A 183 -20.57 13.24 -9.11
N HIS A 184 -21.44 12.28 -9.41
CA HIS A 184 -22.53 11.81 -8.54
C HIS A 184 -22.23 10.45 -7.89
N SER A 185 -21.01 9.92 -8.04
CA SER A 185 -20.62 8.63 -7.49
C SER A 185 -20.74 8.59 -5.97
N GLU A 186 -21.46 7.60 -5.44
CA GLU A 186 -21.62 7.41 -3.99
C GLU A 186 -20.35 6.83 -3.33
N ASP A 187 -19.51 6.17 -4.13
CA ASP A 187 -18.24 5.53 -3.77
C ASP A 187 -17.01 6.32 -4.25
N LYS A 188 -17.17 7.61 -4.51
CA LYS A 188 -16.12 8.51 -5.00
C LYS A 188 -14.82 8.46 -4.19
N ALA A 189 -14.91 8.26 -2.87
CA ALA A 189 -13.73 8.12 -2.01
C ALA A 189 -12.87 6.88 -2.37
N GLU A 190 -13.50 5.75 -2.72
CA GLU A 190 -12.79 4.52 -3.13
C GLU A 190 -12.17 4.69 -4.52
N LEU A 191 -12.90 5.31 -5.46
CA LEU A 191 -12.37 5.63 -6.79
C LEU A 191 -11.14 6.54 -6.71
N LEU A 192 -11.17 7.56 -5.85
CA LEU A 192 -10.03 8.45 -5.62
C LEU A 192 -8.86 7.74 -4.92
N ALA A 193 -9.14 6.81 -4.01
CA ALA A 193 -8.08 5.98 -3.41
C ALA A 193 -7.42 5.09 -4.47
N ALA A 194 -8.19 4.43 -5.33
CA ALA A 194 -7.69 3.61 -6.42
C ALA A 194 -6.89 4.43 -7.45
N LEU A 195 -7.38 5.63 -7.82
CA LEU A 195 -6.63 6.57 -8.66
C LEU A 195 -5.31 6.99 -8.00
N GLY A 196 -5.34 7.27 -6.69
CA GLY A 196 -4.14 7.58 -5.93
C GLY A 196 -3.09 6.47 -5.99
N GLU A 197 -3.50 5.21 -5.81
CA GLU A 197 -2.61 4.05 -5.89
C GLU A 197 -2.06 3.85 -7.32
N LEU A 198 -2.89 4.03 -8.35
CA LEU A 198 -2.49 3.97 -9.76
C LEU A 198 -1.43 5.02 -10.10
N GLU A 199 -1.68 6.28 -9.73
CA GLU A 199 -0.75 7.38 -9.99
C GLU A 199 0.53 7.26 -9.13
N LEU A 200 0.44 6.68 -7.94
CA LEU A 200 1.61 6.36 -7.11
C LEU A 200 2.46 5.27 -7.76
N ALA A 201 1.85 4.22 -8.31
CA ALA A 201 2.55 3.16 -9.03
C ALA A 201 3.19 3.68 -10.34
N ALA A 202 2.59 4.68 -10.97
CA ALA A 202 3.13 5.40 -12.12
C ALA A 202 4.18 6.48 -11.77
N GLU A 203 4.58 6.58 -10.49
CA GLU A 203 5.55 7.56 -9.96
C GLU A 203 5.15 9.04 -10.17
N ARG A 204 3.83 9.30 -10.33
CA ARG A 204 3.23 10.64 -10.46
C ARG A 204 2.75 11.17 -9.12
N HIS A 205 3.71 11.36 -8.21
CA HIS A 205 3.46 11.65 -6.79
C HIS A 205 2.56 12.88 -6.52
N ASP A 206 2.61 13.92 -7.36
CA ASP A 206 1.75 15.10 -7.18
C ASP A 206 0.27 14.84 -7.46
N VAL A 207 -0.02 14.04 -8.50
CA VAL A 207 -1.39 13.65 -8.86
C VAL A 207 -1.93 12.67 -7.83
N ALA A 208 -1.13 11.65 -7.49
CA ALA A 208 -1.45 10.67 -6.46
C ALA A 208 -1.81 11.34 -5.12
N ARG A 209 -0.98 12.28 -4.65
CA ARG A 209 -1.25 13.03 -3.42
C ARG A 209 -2.59 13.76 -3.47
N THR A 210 -2.89 14.43 -4.58
CA THR A 210 -4.15 15.17 -4.73
C THR A 210 -5.35 14.23 -4.62
N ALA A 211 -5.30 13.07 -5.27
CA ALA A 211 -6.34 12.06 -5.18
C ALA A 211 -6.52 11.53 -3.73
N PHE A 212 -5.43 11.21 -3.03
CA PHE A 212 -5.51 10.76 -1.63
C PHE A 212 -6.03 11.84 -0.67
N LEU A 213 -5.66 13.11 -0.85
CA LEU A 213 -6.17 14.20 -0.02
C LEU A 213 -7.67 14.42 -0.25
N GLU A 214 -8.13 14.32 -1.49
CA GLU A 214 -9.55 14.46 -1.81
C GLU A 214 -10.37 13.26 -1.30
N CYS A 215 -9.86 12.03 -1.43
CA CYS A 215 -10.39 10.84 -0.75
C CYS A 215 -10.54 11.10 0.75
N GLY A 216 -9.48 11.60 1.39
CA GLY A 216 -9.45 11.92 2.80
C GLY A 216 -10.44 12.99 3.24
N ARG A 217 -10.66 14.01 2.40
CA ARG A 217 -11.67 15.07 2.63
C ARG A 217 -13.07 14.45 2.68
N LEU A 218 -13.44 13.67 1.66
CA LEU A 218 -14.75 13.02 1.57
C LEU A 218 -15.01 12.07 2.75
N LEU A 219 -14.02 11.27 3.13
CA LEU A 219 -14.11 10.37 4.28
C LEU A 219 -14.26 11.14 5.59
N THR A 220 -13.48 12.22 5.77
CA THR A 220 -13.54 13.05 6.98
C THR A 220 -14.90 13.74 7.12
N GLU A 221 -15.49 14.22 6.03
CA GLU A 221 -16.85 14.80 6.01
C GLU A 221 -17.93 13.80 6.41
N ARG A 222 -17.72 12.51 6.09
CA ARG A 222 -18.58 11.40 6.55
C ARG A 222 -18.22 10.89 7.96
N GLY A 223 -17.34 11.59 8.69
CA GLY A 223 -16.96 11.23 10.05
C GLY A 223 -15.96 10.07 10.15
N VAL A 224 -15.40 9.59 9.03
CA VAL A 224 -14.43 8.50 9.01
C VAL A 224 -13.06 9.02 9.41
N ARG A 225 -12.50 8.44 10.47
CA ARG A 225 -11.21 8.83 11.06
C ARG A 225 -10.22 7.67 11.10
N ASN A 226 -10.70 6.43 11.20
CA ASN A 226 -9.86 5.25 11.33
C ASN A 226 -9.06 4.97 10.04
N PRO A 227 -7.70 4.87 10.13
CA PRO A 227 -6.86 4.50 8.99
C PRO A 227 -7.14 3.12 8.40
N ALA A 228 -7.80 2.22 9.14
CA ALA A 228 -8.15 0.88 8.66
C ALA A 228 -9.18 0.90 7.52
N VAL A 229 -10.00 1.95 7.41
CA VAL A 229 -10.95 2.13 6.30
C VAL A 229 -10.18 2.47 5.02
N ALA A 230 -9.33 3.49 5.09
CA ALA A 230 -8.43 3.87 4.01
C ALA A 230 -7.18 4.57 4.58
N PRO A 231 -5.95 4.11 4.28
CA PRO A 231 -4.71 4.69 4.79
C PRO A 231 -4.28 5.93 3.98
N TRP A 232 -5.24 6.80 3.65
CA TRP A 232 -5.04 7.90 2.70
C TRP A 232 -3.99 8.91 3.20
N ARG A 233 -3.85 9.12 4.53
CA ARG A 233 -2.81 10.01 5.07
C ARG A 233 -1.44 9.40 4.91
N SER A 234 -1.31 8.10 5.17
CA SER A 234 -0.06 7.37 4.94
C SER A 234 0.40 7.51 3.49
N ARG A 235 -0.51 7.25 2.54
CA ARG A 235 -0.20 7.36 1.11
C ARG A 235 0.08 8.81 0.67
N ALA A 236 -0.73 9.76 1.12
CA ALA A 236 -0.50 11.18 0.85
C ALA A 236 0.83 11.69 1.47
N ALA A 237 1.22 11.19 2.63
CA ALA A 237 2.48 11.53 3.30
C ALA A 237 3.68 11.03 2.51
N LEU A 238 3.65 9.78 2.03
CA LEU A 238 4.68 9.22 1.15
C LEU A 238 4.82 10.04 -0.14
N CYS A 239 3.69 10.38 -0.78
CA CYS A 239 3.70 11.24 -1.97
C CYS A 239 4.22 12.66 -1.67
N ALA A 240 3.82 13.25 -0.55
CA ALA A 240 4.31 14.56 -0.12
C ALA A 240 5.82 14.54 0.16
N ARG A 241 6.35 13.46 0.74
CA ARG A 241 7.79 13.27 0.96
C ARG A 241 8.56 13.19 -0.35
N ALA A 242 8.06 12.43 -1.32
CA ALA A 242 8.65 12.27 -2.64
C ALA A 242 8.67 13.59 -3.43
N SER A 243 7.61 14.39 -3.35
CA SER A 243 7.53 15.71 -3.99
C SER A 243 8.10 16.87 -3.15
N GLY A 244 8.95 16.62 -2.14
CA GLY A 244 9.64 17.66 -1.36
C GLY A 244 8.80 18.47 -0.36
N ARG A 245 7.54 18.09 -0.11
CA ARG A 245 6.61 18.78 0.81
C ARG A 245 6.75 18.26 2.25
N HIS A 246 7.94 18.43 2.85
CA HIS A 246 8.31 17.79 4.13
C HIS A 246 7.38 18.11 5.31
N ARG A 247 6.93 19.37 5.46
CA ARG A 247 6.02 19.76 6.54
C ARG A 247 4.67 19.04 6.45
N LEU A 248 4.09 19.03 5.25
CA LEU A 248 2.82 18.32 5.00
C LEU A 248 2.98 16.82 5.24
N ALA A 249 4.08 16.22 4.75
CA ALA A 249 4.37 14.81 4.95
C ALA A 249 4.43 14.43 6.44
N SER A 250 5.14 15.23 7.25
CA SER A 250 5.28 15.01 8.70
C SER A 250 3.94 15.08 9.41
N VAL A 251 3.14 16.13 9.15
CA VAL A 251 1.82 16.31 9.79
C VAL A 251 0.88 15.15 9.48
N LEU A 252 0.87 14.68 8.22
CA LEU A 252 0.02 13.57 7.80
C LEU A 252 0.46 12.24 8.44
N ALA A 253 1.76 11.92 8.39
CA ALA A 253 2.29 10.68 8.95
C ALA A 253 2.09 10.61 10.47
N ASP A 254 2.40 11.69 11.20
CA ASP A 254 2.23 11.76 12.65
C ASP A 254 0.76 11.57 13.06
N ARG A 255 -0.16 12.18 12.28
CA ARG A 255 -1.60 12.05 12.55
C ARG A 255 -2.09 10.64 12.28
N GLU A 256 -1.64 10.00 11.20
CA GLU A 256 -2.02 8.62 10.91
C GLU A 256 -1.53 7.69 12.01
N LEU A 257 -0.24 7.75 12.38
CA LEU A 257 0.34 6.86 13.38
C LEU A 257 -0.37 6.98 14.74
N ARG A 258 -0.75 8.20 15.14
CA ARG A 258 -1.55 8.40 16.36
C ARG A 258 -2.93 7.73 16.30
N LEU A 259 -3.58 7.74 15.14
CA LEU A 259 -4.90 7.11 14.96
C LEU A 259 -4.75 5.59 14.87
N ALA A 260 -3.77 5.09 14.13
CA ALA A 260 -3.49 3.67 13.98
C ALA A 260 -3.14 3.00 15.32
N ARG A 261 -2.42 3.69 16.21
CA ARG A 261 -2.13 3.17 17.58
C ARG A 261 -3.38 2.94 18.43
N ARG A 262 -4.51 3.57 18.11
CA ARG A 262 -5.80 3.35 18.80
C ARG A 262 -6.57 2.16 18.23
N TRP A 263 -6.13 1.63 17.09
CA TRP A 263 -6.76 0.53 16.37
C TRP A 263 -5.76 -0.63 16.22
N PRO A 264 -5.74 -1.61 17.14
CA PRO A 264 -4.69 -2.62 17.22
C PRO A 264 -4.84 -3.71 16.13
N ASP A 265 -4.81 -3.32 14.87
CA ASP A 265 -4.70 -4.18 13.68
C ASP A 265 -3.27 -4.09 13.11
N PRO A 266 -2.55 -5.22 12.92
CA PRO A 266 -1.18 -5.22 12.43
C PRO A 266 -1.00 -4.51 11.08
N ARG A 267 -1.95 -4.67 10.14
CA ARG A 267 -1.85 -4.04 8.83
C ARG A 267 -1.93 -2.51 8.96
N THR A 268 -2.94 -2.02 9.66
CA THR A 268 -3.19 -0.59 9.89
C THR A 268 -2.02 0.07 10.60
N LEU A 269 -1.51 -0.56 11.67
CA LEU A 269 -0.36 -0.05 12.41
C LEU A 269 0.92 -0.08 11.56
N GLY A 270 1.19 -1.19 10.87
CA GLY A 270 2.38 -1.35 10.05
C GLY A 270 2.47 -0.36 8.89
N VAL A 271 1.36 -0.08 8.20
CA VAL A 271 1.30 0.94 7.13
C VAL A 271 1.58 2.34 7.69
N ALA A 272 1.06 2.67 8.87
CA ALA A 272 1.27 3.97 9.50
C ALA A 272 2.72 4.15 10.00
N ILE A 273 3.32 3.11 10.60
CA ILE A 273 4.74 3.12 11.00
C ILE A 273 5.63 3.26 9.76
N HIS A 274 5.32 2.53 8.68
CA HIS A 274 6.08 2.62 7.42
C HIS A 274 6.10 4.06 6.88
N ALA A 275 4.93 4.69 6.75
CA ALA A 275 4.86 6.07 6.26
C ALA A 275 5.61 7.03 7.18
N HIS A 276 5.51 6.86 8.50
CA HIS A 276 6.25 7.66 9.47
C HIS A 276 7.77 7.46 9.32
N ALA A 277 8.25 6.23 9.26
CA ALA A 277 9.67 5.91 9.11
C ALA A 277 10.29 6.57 7.86
N VAL A 278 9.62 6.45 6.70
CA VAL A 278 10.07 7.04 5.43
C VAL A 278 10.06 8.57 5.47
N VAL A 279 9.05 9.16 6.10
CA VAL A 279 8.92 10.62 6.21
C VAL A 279 9.99 11.20 7.12
N GLN A 280 10.20 10.60 8.29
CA GLN A 280 11.18 11.07 9.26
C GLN A 280 12.61 10.80 8.79
N GLY A 281 12.85 9.69 8.09
CA GLY A 281 14.13 9.42 7.42
C GLY A 281 15.33 9.31 8.37
N ARG A 282 15.12 8.90 9.63
CA ARG A 282 16.15 8.98 10.69
C ARG A 282 17.06 7.75 10.73
N THR A 283 16.48 6.55 10.87
CA THR A 283 17.20 5.29 11.03
C THR A 283 16.38 4.11 10.49
N SER A 284 17.03 2.96 10.28
CA SER A 284 16.38 1.70 9.92
C SER A 284 15.47 1.12 11.01
N GLY A 285 15.51 1.63 12.24
CA GLY A 285 14.76 1.11 13.38
C GLY A 285 13.24 1.08 13.17
N GLU A 286 12.63 2.23 12.88
CA GLU A 286 11.18 2.30 12.63
C GLU A 286 10.77 1.59 11.33
N ALA A 287 11.62 1.63 10.30
CA ALA A 287 11.37 0.90 9.05
C ALA A 287 11.35 -0.62 9.27
N ARG A 288 12.21 -1.12 10.17
CA ARG A 288 12.22 -2.53 10.61
C ARG A 288 10.97 -2.86 11.41
N GLU A 289 10.60 -2.02 12.37
CA GLU A 289 9.35 -2.20 13.13
C GLU A 289 8.12 -2.27 12.21
N ALA A 290 8.04 -1.42 11.18
CA ALA A 290 6.97 -1.46 10.19
C ALA A 290 6.94 -2.80 9.43
N ALA A 291 8.08 -3.22 8.90
CA ALA A 291 8.20 -4.48 8.16
C ALA A 291 7.86 -5.71 9.03
N ASP A 292 8.33 -5.73 10.27
CA ASP A 292 8.05 -6.82 11.23
C ASP A 292 6.59 -6.85 11.65
N THR A 293 5.96 -5.68 11.80
CA THR A 293 4.53 -5.57 12.12
C THR A 293 3.67 -6.08 10.95
N LEU A 294 3.99 -5.68 9.72
CA LEU A 294 3.29 -6.15 8.52
C LEU A 294 3.51 -7.64 8.25
N ALA A 295 4.68 -8.18 8.61
CA ALA A 295 5.01 -9.60 8.45
C ALA A 295 4.19 -10.54 9.35
N ARG A 296 3.44 -10.01 10.33
CA ARG A 296 2.47 -10.79 11.12
C ARG A 296 1.21 -11.14 10.33
N GLY A 297 0.97 -10.46 9.21
CA GLY A 297 -0.14 -10.69 8.30
C GLY A 297 0.27 -11.41 7.01
N PRO A 298 -0.65 -11.46 6.03
CA PRO A 298 -0.35 -12.00 4.70
C PRO A 298 0.73 -11.19 3.98
N ALA A 299 1.43 -11.84 3.05
CA ALA A 299 2.43 -11.21 2.20
C ALA A 299 1.78 -10.29 1.16
N THR A 300 1.46 -9.07 1.58
CA THR A 300 0.81 -8.05 0.76
C THR A 300 1.81 -7.07 0.16
N GLU A 301 1.33 -6.26 -0.79
CA GLU A 301 2.09 -5.15 -1.36
C GLU A 301 2.67 -4.20 -0.29
N ASP A 302 1.92 -3.96 0.79
CA ASP A 302 2.38 -3.09 1.89
C ASP A 302 3.63 -3.65 2.58
N LEU A 303 3.71 -4.97 2.78
CA LEU A 303 4.90 -5.63 3.33
C LEU A 303 6.09 -5.51 2.37
N LEU A 304 5.86 -5.75 1.07
CA LEU A 304 6.91 -5.63 0.05
C LEU A 304 7.47 -4.20 0.00
N ARG A 305 6.59 -3.19 0.04
CA ARG A 305 6.97 -1.77 0.10
C ARG A 305 7.77 -1.44 1.35
N ALA A 306 7.31 -1.86 2.53
CA ALA A 306 8.01 -1.59 3.78
C ALA A 306 9.41 -2.23 3.83
N ARG A 307 9.55 -3.48 3.38
CA ARG A 307 10.86 -4.15 3.28
C ARG A 307 11.76 -3.49 2.24
N TYR A 308 11.21 -3.05 1.12
CA TYR A 308 11.99 -2.35 0.09
C TYR A 308 12.58 -1.05 0.62
N ASP A 309 11.79 -0.25 1.34
CA ASP A 309 12.27 0.99 1.96
C ASP A 309 13.24 0.71 3.12
N LEU A 310 13.02 -0.36 3.90
CA LEU A 310 14.00 -0.82 4.89
C LEU A 310 15.34 -1.18 4.23
N ALA A 311 15.35 -1.85 3.08
CA ALA A 311 16.57 -2.13 2.33
C ALA A 311 17.28 -0.83 1.90
N HIS A 312 16.55 0.23 1.56
CA HIS A 312 17.13 1.56 1.31
C HIS A 312 17.77 2.16 2.56
N PHE A 313 17.10 2.10 3.71
CA PHE A 313 17.68 2.53 4.98
C PHE A 313 18.95 1.76 5.33
N LEU A 314 18.93 0.43 5.22
CA LEU A 314 20.09 -0.44 5.45
C LEU A 314 21.25 -0.07 4.51
N SER A 315 20.96 0.21 3.24
CA SER A 315 21.97 0.63 2.26
C SER A 315 22.57 2.00 2.62
N ALA A 316 21.74 2.96 3.04
CA ALA A 316 22.19 4.28 3.49
C ALA A 316 23.05 4.20 4.77
N GLU A 317 22.75 3.25 5.65
CA GLU A 317 23.54 2.91 6.85
C GLU A 317 24.78 2.05 6.53
N GLN A 318 25.11 1.86 5.24
CA GLN A 318 26.25 1.06 4.74
C GLN A 318 26.18 -0.44 5.10
N GLN A 319 25.00 -0.94 5.47
CA GLN A 319 24.72 -2.34 5.74
C GLN A 319 24.35 -3.08 4.43
N CYS A 320 25.16 -2.91 3.39
CA CYS A 320 24.90 -3.42 2.04
C CYS A 320 24.62 -4.94 1.98
N PRO A 321 25.30 -5.84 2.74
CA PRO A 321 24.97 -7.26 2.74
C PRO A 321 23.54 -7.55 3.24
N GLN A 322 23.09 -6.83 4.28
CA GLN A 322 21.73 -6.99 4.81
C GLN A 322 20.69 -6.42 3.84
N ALA A 323 20.98 -5.26 3.23
CA ALA A 323 20.13 -4.70 2.19
C ALA A 323 19.99 -5.66 0.98
N ALA A 324 21.09 -6.27 0.54
CA ALA A 324 21.09 -7.23 -0.56
C ALA A 324 20.29 -8.50 -0.24
N ALA A 325 20.47 -9.05 0.97
CA ALA A 325 19.70 -10.21 1.44
C ALA A 325 18.19 -9.89 1.45
N MET A 326 17.82 -8.73 2.01
CA MET A 326 16.43 -8.29 2.07
C MET A 326 15.82 -8.09 0.67
N LEU A 327 16.55 -7.50 -0.27
CA LEU A 327 16.08 -7.38 -1.66
C LEU A 327 15.91 -8.74 -2.34
N GLY A 328 16.78 -9.71 -2.04
CA GLY A 328 16.62 -11.10 -2.47
C GLY A 328 15.33 -11.74 -1.93
N GLU A 329 15.07 -11.59 -0.64
CA GLU A 329 13.84 -12.07 0.00
C GLU A 329 12.58 -11.42 -0.60
N ILE A 330 12.61 -10.10 -0.87
CA ILE A 330 11.50 -9.40 -1.52
C ILE A 330 11.24 -9.99 -2.91
N ARG A 331 12.30 -10.21 -3.72
CA ARG A 331 12.17 -10.80 -5.05
C ARG A 331 11.50 -12.17 -4.99
N ASP A 332 11.96 -13.04 -4.10
CA ASP A 332 11.47 -14.41 -4.02
C ASP A 332 10.03 -14.47 -3.48
N LEU A 333 9.72 -13.63 -2.47
CA LEU A 333 8.37 -13.49 -1.95
C LEU A 333 7.40 -12.93 -2.99
N ALA A 334 7.79 -11.87 -3.70
CA ALA A 334 6.97 -11.23 -4.73
C ALA A 334 6.67 -12.19 -5.89
N ARG A 335 7.65 -13.00 -6.32
CA ARG A 335 7.42 -14.06 -7.33
C ARG A 335 6.41 -15.09 -6.85
N LYS A 336 6.56 -15.57 -5.61
CA LYS A 336 5.64 -16.57 -5.02
C LYS A 336 4.22 -16.04 -4.84
N ALA A 337 4.07 -14.78 -4.43
CA ALA A 337 2.79 -14.15 -4.13
C ALA A 337 2.13 -13.45 -5.33
N GLY A 338 2.70 -13.52 -6.54
CA GLY A 338 2.08 -12.97 -7.75
C GLY A 338 2.20 -11.45 -7.91
N TYR A 339 3.31 -10.86 -7.44
CA TYR A 339 3.65 -9.44 -7.59
C TYR A 339 4.83 -9.23 -8.56
N PRO A 340 4.64 -9.39 -9.89
CA PRO A 340 5.76 -9.38 -10.85
C PRO A 340 6.49 -8.03 -10.92
N ALA A 341 5.77 -6.91 -10.80
CA ALA A 341 6.40 -5.58 -10.77
C ALA A 341 7.34 -5.41 -9.56
N TRP A 342 6.96 -5.93 -8.39
CA TRP A 342 7.81 -5.90 -7.20
C TRP A 342 9.01 -6.84 -7.31
N ALA A 343 8.83 -8.03 -7.90
CA ALA A 343 9.93 -8.94 -8.18
C ALA A 343 10.99 -8.29 -9.10
N ALA A 344 10.54 -7.65 -10.18
CA ALA A 344 11.43 -6.93 -11.11
C ALA A 344 12.10 -5.71 -10.45
N ARG A 345 11.36 -4.96 -9.63
CA ARG A 345 11.89 -3.81 -8.87
C ARG A 345 12.99 -4.25 -7.90
N ALA A 346 12.77 -5.34 -7.17
CA ALA A 346 13.75 -5.90 -6.25
C ALA A 346 15.00 -6.43 -6.98
N GLU A 347 14.82 -7.15 -8.09
CA GLU A 347 15.92 -7.64 -8.93
C GLU A 347 16.79 -6.50 -9.48
N THR A 348 16.16 -5.45 -9.99
CA THR A 348 16.85 -4.23 -10.44
C THR A 348 17.64 -3.57 -9.30
N ALA A 349 17.07 -3.53 -8.09
CA ALA A 349 17.73 -2.98 -6.92
C ALA A 349 18.93 -3.84 -6.47
N VAL A 350 18.83 -5.17 -6.51
CA VAL A 350 19.97 -6.08 -6.24
C VAL A 350 21.11 -5.81 -7.21
N HIS A 351 20.83 -5.74 -8.51
CA HIS A 351 21.84 -5.47 -9.53
C HIS A 351 22.50 -4.09 -9.34
N ARG A 352 21.71 -3.07 -9.01
CA ARG A 352 22.22 -1.73 -8.71
C ARG A 352 23.15 -1.74 -7.51
N LEU A 353 22.74 -2.40 -6.42
CA LEU A 353 23.53 -2.50 -5.19
C LEU A 353 24.83 -3.29 -5.42
N ALA A 354 24.77 -4.39 -6.17
CA ALA A 354 25.95 -5.17 -6.54
C ALA A 354 26.95 -4.36 -7.39
N ARG A 355 26.44 -3.57 -8.35
CA ARG A 355 27.28 -2.65 -9.15
C ARG A 355 27.93 -1.58 -8.26
N GLN A 356 27.18 -0.94 -7.37
CA GLN A 356 27.71 0.04 -6.43
C GLN A 356 28.78 -0.57 -5.50
N ALA A 357 28.59 -1.81 -5.04
CA ALA A 357 29.59 -2.52 -4.26
C ALA A 357 30.85 -2.84 -5.10
N GLY A 358 30.67 -3.20 -6.37
CA GLY A 358 31.74 -3.42 -7.33
C GLY A 358 32.57 -2.15 -7.61
N ASP A 359 31.93 -0.98 -7.61
CA ASP A 359 32.57 0.32 -7.85
C ASP A 359 33.32 0.85 -6.61
N ARG A 360 33.04 0.35 -5.40
CA ARG A 360 33.77 0.72 -4.16
C ARG A 360 35.13 0.04 -4.06
N LEU A 361 36.12 0.74 -3.49
CA LEU A 361 37.41 0.13 -3.17
C LEU A 361 37.26 -0.91 -2.05
N THR A 362 37.84 -2.10 -2.25
CA THR A 362 37.99 -3.08 -1.16
C THR A 362 38.98 -2.57 -0.11
N GLY A 363 39.00 -3.15 1.09
CA GLY A 363 39.97 -2.78 2.13
C GLY A 363 41.43 -2.85 1.64
N GLN A 364 41.77 -3.90 0.89
CA GLN A 364 43.09 -4.05 0.26
C GLN A 364 43.36 -2.98 -0.81
N GLN A 365 42.37 -2.69 -1.66
CA GLN A 365 42.48 -1.66 -2.70
C GLN A 365 42.66 -0.27 -2.09
N ARG A 366 41.92 0.06 -1.02
CA ARG A 366 42.06 1.33 -0.29
C ARG A 366 43.45 1.46 0.31
N LYS A 367 43.94 0.41 0.98
CA LYS A 367 45.28 0.42 1.60
C LYS A 367 46.39 0.59 0.56
N ILE A 368 46.31 -0.14 -0.57
CA ILE A 368 47.25 0.03 -1.69
C ILE A 368 47.15 1.44 -2.30
N ALA A 369 45.93 1.97 -2.48
CA ALA A 369 45.71 3.30 -3.00
C ALA A 369 46.27 4.40 -2.10
N GLU A 370 46.11 4.28 -0.77
CA GLU A 370 46.65 5.21 0.22
C GLU A 370 48.19 5.23 0.21
N LEU A 371 48.84 4.07 0.15
CA LEU A 371 50.29 3.97 0.05
C LEU A 371 50.80 4.52 -1.30
N ALA A 372 50.09 4.25 -2.39
CA ALA A 372 50.44 4.80 -3.70
C ALA A 372 50.26 6.32 -3.76
N ARG A 373 49.25 6.85 -3.07
CA ARG A 373 48.98 8.28 -2.91
C ARG A 373 50.05 8.99 -2.08
N SER A 374 50.58 8.32 -1.04
CA SER A 374 51.68 8.85 -0.22
C SER A 374 53.05 8.83 -0.91
N GLY A 375 53.11 8.47 -2.21
CA GLY A 375 54.32 8.48 -3.01
C GLY A 375 55.14 7.18 -2.97
N MET A 376 54.68 6.12 -2.30
CA MET A 376 55.41 4.85 -2.30
C MET A 376 55.42 4.22 -3.68
N SER A 377 56.56 3.64 -4.07
CA SER A 377 56.71 2.89 -5.33
C SER A 377 55.94 1.56 -5.30
N ASN A 378 55.56 1.02 -6.45
CA ASN A 378 54.87 -0.29 -6.52
C ASN A 378 55.70 -1.41 -5.87
N ARG A 379 57.04 -1.34 -5.96
CA ARG A 379 57.95 -2.30 -5.33
C ARG A 379 57.89 -2.23 -3.81
N SER A 380 57.95 -1.02 -3.26
CA SER A 380 57.86 -0.81 -1.81
C SER A 380 56.48 -1.17 -1.25
N ILE A 381 55.41 -0.91 -2.00
CA ILE A 381 54.05 -1.34 -1.63
C ILE A 381 53.95 -2.86 -1.66
N ALA A 382 54.52 -3.50 -2.68
CA ALA A 382 54.54 -4.96 -2.81
C ALA A 382 55.25 -5.61 -1.62
N GLU A 383 56.42 -5.10 -1.25
CA GLU A 383 57.17 -5.54 -0.06
C GLU A 383 56.38 -5.33 1.23
N GLN A 384 55.81 -4.13 1.45
CA GLN A 384 55.08 -3.82 2.68
C GLN A 384 53.75 -4.57 2.82
N GLN A 385 53.07 -4.85 1.71
CA GLN A 385 51.79 -5.59 1.71
C GLN A 385 51.97 -7.10 1.50
N PHE A 386 53.21 -7.61 1.41
CA PHE A 386 53.52 -9.02 1.11
C PHE A 386 52.86 -9.51 -0.19
N LEU A 387 52.88 -8.68 -1.23
CA LEU A 387 52.32 -8.95 -2.56
C LEU A 387 53.42 -8.94 -3.62
N THR A 388 53.11 -9.42 -4.83
CA THR A 388 53.99 -9.19 -5.99
C THR A 388 53.75 -7.79 -6.57
N VAL A 389 54.75 -7.22 -7.25
CA VAL A 389 54.60 -5.93 -7.97
C VAL A 389 53.43 -5.98 -8.97
N ARG A 390 53.28 -7.10 -9.69
CA ARG A 390 52.17 -7.32 -10.63
C ARG A 390 50.81 -7.32 -9.95
N THR A 391 50.70 -7.86 -8.73
CA THR A 391 49.47 -7.81 -7.94
C THR A 391 49.13 -6.39 -7.52
N VAL A 392 50.14 -5.59 -7.13
CA VAL A 392 49.95 -4.16 -6.81
C VAL A 392 49.49 -3.38 -8.03
N GLU A 393 50.10 -3.61 -9.20
CA GLU A 393 49.69 -3.00 -10.47
C GLU A 393 48.24 -3.34 -10.82
N PHE A 394 47.86 -4.62 -10.69
CA PHE A 394 46.49 -5.06 -10.90
C PHE A 394 45.50 -4.34 -9.96
N HIS A 395 45.82 -4.23 -8.67
CA HIS A 395 45.00 -3.49 -7.72
C HIS A 395 44.91 -2.01 -8.08
N LEU A 396 46.02 -1.37 -8.46
CA LEU A 396 46.04 0.04 -8.84
C LEU A 396 45.27 0.32 -10.12
N SER A 397 45.36 -0.53 -11.15
CA SER A 397 44.53 -0.42 -12.35
C SER A 397 43.05 -0.51 -12.00
N SER A 398 42.66 -1.41 -11.09
CA SER A 398 41.28 -1.47 -10.61
C SER A 398 40.90 -0.25 -9.78
N VAL A 399 41.80 0.31 -8.97
CA VAL A 399 41.57 1.54 -8.18
C VAL A 399 41.34 2.72 -9.11
N TYR A 400 42.20 2.92 -10.10
CA TYR A 400 42.10 4.02 -11.07
C TYR A 400 40.77 3.99 -11.80
N ARG A 401 40.37 2.81 -12.30
CA ARG A 401 39.07 2.60 -12.94
C ARG A 401 37.90 2.94 -12.00
N LYS A 402 37.95 2.49 -10.74
CA LYS A 402 36.89 2.70 -9.75
C LYS A 402 36.77 4.16 -9.29
N LEU A 403 37.89 4.86 -9.17
CA LEU A 403 37.94 6.26 -8.76
C LEU A 403 37.82 7.25 -9.93
N GLY A 404 37.78 6.77 -11.17
CA GLY A 404 37.69 7.60 -12.37
C GLY A 404 38.93 8.47 -12.62
N VAL A 405 40.11 8.02 -12.17
CA VAL A 405 41.38 8.75 -12.33
C VAL A 405 42.25 8.09 -13.39
N ALA A 406 43.01 8.87 -14.15
CA ALA A 406 43.87 8.40 -15.23
C ALA A 406 45.16 7.73 -14.73
N GLY A 407 45.54 7.92 -13.46
CA GLY A 407 46.69 7.26 -12.87
C GLY A 407 47.19 7.87 -11.55
N ARG A 408 48.41 7.51 -11.15
CA ARG A 408 48.99 7.83 -9.83
C ARG A 408 49.03 9.33 -9.53
N ARG A 409 49.27 10.18 -10.53
CA ARG A 409 49.32 11.64 -10.37
C ARG A 409 47.96 12.22 -9.97
N GLU A 410 46.88 11.80 -10.64
CA GLU A 410 45.51 12.22 -10.28
C GLU A 410 45.02 11.54 -9.00
N LEU A 411 45.45 10.31 -8.71
CA LEU A 411 45.20 9.70 -7.40
C LEU A 411 45.75 10.55 -6.24
N ALA A 412 46.91 11.19 -6.44
CA ALA A 412 47.55 12.07 -5.45
C ALA A 412 46.78 13.38 -5.21
N THR A 413 45.91 13.81 -6.14
CA THR A 413 45.12 15.04 -6.01
C THR A 413 43.76 14.84 -5.35
N LEU A 414 43.36 13.59 -5.05
CA LEU A 414 42.10 13.30 -4.37
C LEU A 414 42.15 13.65 -2.86
N PRO A 415 41.01 14.10 -2.28
CA PRO A 415 40.92 14.46 -0.87
C PRO A 415 41.15 13.27 0.07
N VAL A 416 41.44 13.58 1.35
CA VAL A 416 41.68 12.59 2.42
C VAL A 416 40.49 12.53 3.37
N PRO A 417 39.99 11.33 3.74
CA PRO A 417 40.36 10.02 3.18
C PRO A 417 39.87 9.83 1.73
N LEU A 418 40.45 8.85 1.01
CA LEU A 418 40.01 8.52 -0.35
C LEU A 418 38.50 8.15 -0.36
N PRO A 419 37.74 8.65 -1.35
CA PRO A 419 36.28 8.49 -1.40
C PRO A 419 35.77 7.05 -1.51
#